data_AF-A0A975RJW3-F1
#
_entry.id   AF-A0A975RJW3-F1
#
_cell.length_a   1.000
_cell.length_b   1.000
_cell.length_c   1.000
_cell.angle_alpha   90.00
_cell.angle_beta   90.00
_cell.angle_gamma   90.00
#
_symmetry.space_group_name_H-M   'P 1'
#
loop_
_entity.id
_entity.type
_entity.pdbx_description
1 polymer ?
#
loop_
_entity_poly.entity_id
_entity_poly.type
_entity_poly.pdbx_seq_one_letter_code
_entity_poly.pdbx_strand_id
1 'polypeptide(L)' 'MREQRLCEATVVIDRQVCGTRPFDQAQPYTCDRYLSQFLPPGSRLRVVQADGTVVTYTGKEQESE' A
#
# COMPACT_ATOMS: atom_id res chain seq x y z
N MET A 1 -6.64 -6.14 -27.16
CA MET A 1 -6.77 -7.07 -26.01
C MET A 1 -6.57 -6.28 -24.73
N ARG A 2 -7.52 -6.31 -23.80
CA ARG A 2 -7.41 -5.68 -22.48
C ARG A 2 -6.45 -6.53 -21.64
N GLU A 3 -5.24 -6.06 -21.41
CA GLU A 3 -4.40 -6.60 -20.35
C GLU A 3 -5.02 -6.22 -19.01
N GLN A 4 -5.93 -7.04 -18.50
CA GLN A 4 -6.23 -7.07 -17.08
C GLN A 4 -5.03 -7.73 -16.38
N ARG A 5 -3.86 -7.07 -16.39
CA ARG A 5 -2.76 -7.46 -15.50
C ARG A 5 -3.24 -7.14 -14.09
N LEU A 6 -3.75 -8.16 -13.41
CA LEU A 6 -3.83 -8.15 -11.96
C LEU A 6 -2.38 -8.06 -11.46
N CYS A 7 -1.90 -6.83 -11.32
CA CYS A 7 -0.56 -6.52 -10.85
C CYS A 7 -0.52 -6.80 -9.35
N GLU A 8 -0.25 -8.05 -9.01
CA GLU A 8 0.16 -8.41 -7.66
C GLU A 8 1.66 -8.22 -7.53
N ALA A 9 2.08 -7.45 -6.54
CA ALA A 9 3.47 -7.25 -6.20
C ALA A 9 3.70 -7.51 -4.72
N THR A 10 4.89 -8.02 -4.39
CA THR A 10 5.36 -8.12 -3.01
C THR A 10 6.65 -7.32 -2.89
N VAL A 11 6.72 -6.45 -1.88
CA VAL A 11 7.91 -5.68 -1.52
C VAL A 11 8.32 -6.07 -0.11
N VAL A 12 9.59 -6.37 0.07
CA VAL A 12 10.17 -6.65 1.39
C VAL A 12 10.95 -5.42 1.82
N ILE A 13 10.68 -4.92 3.02
CA ILE A 13 11.36 -3.77 3.60
C ILE A 13 11.94 -4.12 4.96
N ASP A 14 13.13 -3.59 5.23
CA ASP A 14 13.80 -3.69 6.54
C ASP A 14 13.33 -2.59 7.52
N ARG A 15 12.18 -1.99 7.25
CA ARG A 15 11.58 -0.91 8.04
C ARG A 15 10.09 -1.14 8.20
N GLN A 16 9.48 -0.38 9.10
CA GLN A 16 8.04 -0.39 9.25
C GLN A 16 7.37 0.56 8.26
N VAL A 17 6.15 0.23 7.86
CA VAL A 17 5.36 1.09 6.99
C VAL A 17 5.04 2.39 7.72
N CYS A 18 5.25 3.53 7.08
CA CYS A 18 4.97 4.80 7.74
C CYS A 18 3.46 4.97 7.95
N GLY A 19 3.05 5.33 9.17
CA GLY A 19 1.65 5.43 9.62
C GLY A 19 1.19 4.27 10.50
N THR A 20 1.95 3.16 10.59
CA THR A 20 1.62 2.03 11.47
C THR A 20 2.28 2.12 12.84
N ARG A 21 3.16 3.11 13.07
CA ARG A 21 3.88 3.28 14.35
C ARG A 21 3.19 4.33 15.22
N PRO A 22 3.22 4.20 16.55
CA PRO A 22 2.65 5.23 17.44
C PRO A 22 3.19 6.65 17.16
N PHE A 23 4.47 6.76 16.79
CA PHE A 23 5.13 8.04 16.52
C PHE A 23 4.61 8.76 15.26
N ASP A 24 4.14 8.03 14.24
CA ASP A 24 3.73 8.61 12.95
C ASP A 24 2.21 8.57 12.70
N GLN A 25 1.41 8.11 13.66
CA GLN A 25 -0.06 8.13 13.57
C GLN A 25 -0.65 9.54 13.44
N ALA A 26 -0.02 10.55 14.05
CA ALA A 26 -0.48 11.93 13.97
C ALA A 26 -0.08 12.63 12.66
N GLN A 27 0.80 12.03 11.85
CA GLN A 27 1.25 12.67 10.62
C GLN A 27 0.13 12.67 9.58
N PRO A 28 -0.12 13.78 8.88
CA PRO A 28 -1.20 13.85 7.89
C PRO A 28 -0.94 12.91 6.70
N TYR A 29 0.32 12.81 6.25
CA TYR A 29 0.74 12.05 5.09
C TYR A 29 1.57 10.84 5.47
N THR A 30 0.97 9.65 5.37
CA THR A 30 1.64 8.39 5.68
C THR A 30 1.42 7.37 4.56
N CYS A 31 2.37 6.45 4.43
CA CYS A 31 2.39 5.37 3.47
C CYS A 31 1.10 4.56 3.61
N ASP A 32 0.73 4.23 4.85
CA ASP A 32 -0.45 3.44 5.17
C ASP A 32 -1.76 4.11 4.70
N ARG A 33 -1.85 5.45 4.76
CA ARG A 33 -3.02 6.21 4.31
C ARG A 33 -3.11 6.35 2.79
N TYR A 34 -1.97 6.49 2.12
CA TYR A 34 -1.95 6.92 0.72
C TYR A 34 -1.58 5.82 -0.28
N LEU A 35 -0.92 4.73 0.12
CA LEU A 35 -0.47 3.69 -0.82
C LEU A 35 -1.60 3.19 -1.72
N SER A 36 -2.77 2.95 -1.13
CA SER A 36 -3.97 2.48 -1.86
C SER A 36 -4.46 3.45 -2.95
N GLN A 37 -4.14 4.74 -2.86
CA GLN A 37 -4.54 5.76 -3.85
C GLN A 37 -3.58 5.82 -5.04
N PHE A 38 -2.32 5.46 -4.83
CA PHE A 38 -1.29 5.43 -5.88
C PHE A 38 -1.28 4.13 -6.68
N LEU A 39 -1.89 3.07 -6.15
CA LEU A 39 -1.99 1.78 -6.80
C LEU A 39 -3.09 1.82 -7.88
N PRO A 40 -2.84 1.25 -9.09
CA PRO A 40 -3.88 1.10 -10.09
C PRO A 40 -5.12 0.38 -9.52
N PRO A 41 -6.35 0.75 -9.92
CA PRO A 41 -7.56 0.13 -9.40
C PRO A 41 -7.53 -1.39 -9.51
N GLY A 42 -7.83 -2.08 -8.39
CA GLY A 42 -7.83 -3.55 -8.32
C GLY A 42 -6.46 -4.23 -8.26
N SER A 43 -5.36 -3.48 -8.36
CA SER A 43 -4.01 -4.02 -8.11
C SER A 43 -3.79 -4.27 -6.62
N ARG A 44 -2.91 -5.23 -6.28
CA ARG A 44 -2.60 -5.62 -4.90
C ARG A 44 -1.11 -5.50 -4.63
N LEU A 45 -0.76 -4.81 -3.55
CA LEU A 45 0.61 -4.70 -3.07
C LEU A 45 0.70 -5.30 -1.67
N ARG A 46 1.55 -6.32 -1.51
CA ARG A 46 1.91 -6.90 -0.22
C ARG A 46 3.23 -6.31 0.24
N VAL A 47 3.26 -5.73 1.43
CA VAL A 47 4.48 -5.21 2.06
C VAL A 47 4.84 -6.10 3.23
N VAL A 48 6.00 -6.75 3.15
CA VAL A 48 6.54 -7.60 4.21
C VAL A 48 7.58 -6.81 4.98
N GLN A 49 7.36 -6.63 6.28
CA GLN A 49 8.25 -5.92 7.19
C GLN A 49 9.29 -6.87 7.80
N ALA A 50 10.35 -6.32 8.39
CA ALA A 50 11.43 -7.09 9.01
C ALA A 50 10.96 -8.05 10.11
N ASP A 51 9.89 -7.70 10.84
CA ASP A 51 9.30 -8.53 11.90
C ASP A 51 8.37 -9.63 11.36
N GLY A 52 8.25 -9.77 10.04
CA GLY A 52 7.36 -10.73 9.38
C GLY A 52 5.92 -10.24 9.22
N THR A 53 5.57 -9.05 9.72
CA THR A 53 4.25 -8.45 9.50
C THR A 53 4.01 -8.22 8.01
N VAL A 54 2.85 -8.67 7.52
CA VAL A 54 2.42 -8.45 6.14
C VAL A 54 1.25 -7.48 6.11
N VAL A 55 1.42 -6.37 5.40
CA VAL A 55 0.34 -5.40 5.13
C VAL A 55 -0.04 -5.48 3.66
N THR A 56 -1.34 -5.50 3.37
CA THR A 56 -1.84 -5.55 1.98
C THR A 56 -2.58 -4.27 1.64
N TYR A 57 -2.21 -3.68 0.52
CA TYR A 57 -2.85 -2.50 -0.05
C TYR A 57 -3.53 -2.87 -1.36
N THR A 58 -4.77 -2.44 -1.53
CA THR A 58 -5.53 -2.62 -2.78
C THR A 58 -5.75 -1.25 -3.40
N GLY A 59 -5.45 -1.12 -4.69
CA GLY A 59 -5.70 0.11 -5.45
C GLY A 59 -7.17 0.46 -5.50
N LYS A 60 -7.49 1.70 -5.12
CA LYS A 60 -8.86 2.23 -5.15
C LYS A 60 -9.20 2.74 -6.56
N GLU A 61 -10.48 2.69 -6.92
CA GLU A 61 -10.96 3.51 -8.04
C GLU A 61 -10.77 4.98 -7.66
N GLN A 62 -10.13 5.77 -8.53
CA GLN A 62 -10.13 7.22 -8.36
C GLN A 62 -11.54 7.71 -8.68
N GLU A 63 -12.30 8.07 -7.64
CA GLU A 63 -13.46 8.92 -7.81
C GLU A 63 -12.96 10.23 -8.43
N SER A 64 -13.22 10.38 -9.72
CA SER A 64 -12.91 11.62 -10.45
C SER A 64 -13.92 12.65 -9.99
N GLU A 65 -13.48 13.65 -9.22
CA GLU A 65 -14.26 14.83 -8.85
C GLU A 65 -14.22 15.88 -9.97
#